data_AF-A0A5A7MTH7-F1
#
_entry.id   AF-A0A5A7MTH7-F1
#
_cell.length_a   1.000
_cell.length_b   1.000
_cell.length_c   1.000
_cell.angle_alpha   90.00
_cell.angle_beta   90.00
_cell.angle_gamma   90.00
#
_symmetry.space_group_name_H-M   'P 1'
#
loop_
_entity.id
_entity.type
_entity.pdbx_description
1 polymer ?
#
loop_
_entity_poly.entity_id
_entity_poly.type
_entity_poly.pdbx_seq_one_letter_code
_entity_poly.pdbx_strand_id
1 'polypeptide(L)'
;MPFDPMKNGPRPITLAISALGGQGGGVLSGWIVKMAERCGYLAQYTSVPGVAQRTGATIYYLELFPHEEAKKAGRPPVLALMPMPGDVDIVIASELMEAGRAVSRGFVTADRTTLIASTHRDYAISEKAAMGDGTADAQTVLEAIRAHAKHLVAFDMKASAEAVGSVISSSLFGALAGAGALPFPREAYEDTLREGGRMLEANLAAFDAAYDLARKNVAGGAHGAEPSPSSPLPHQSQLQSASLALAEGKPAAVRDMLNRIPAELPPAVHDLAVEARAVALIIKILRMRGFIWTDWL
;
A
#
# COMPACT_ATOMS: atom_id res chain seq x y z
N MET A 1 17.03 -30.34 15.27
CA MET A 1 16.57 -29.16 16.01
C MET A 1 15.36 -28.60 15.29
N PRO A 2 14.26 -28.23 15.96
CA PRO A 2 13.16 -27.54 15.30
C PRO A 2 13.64 -26.16 14.82
N PHE A 3 13.23 -25.76 13.63
CA PHE A 3 13.37 -24.40 13.12
C PHE A 3 12.62 -23.47 14.09
N ASP A 4 13.35 -22.55 14.73
CA ASP A 4 12.81 -21.52 15.61
C ASP A 4 12.78 -20.19 14.83
N PRO A 5 11.64 -19.83 14.22
CA PRO A 5 11.52 -18.62 13.39
C PRO A 5 11.58 -17.32 14.19
N MET A 6 11.62 -17.38 15.52
CA MET A 6 11.55 -16.22 16.43
C MET A 6 12.91 -15.76 16.95
N LYS A 7 14.02 -16.36 16.51
CA LYS A 7 15.35 -15.75 16.71
C LYS A 7 15.45 -14.53 15.80
N ASN A 8 15.03 -13.37 16.33
CA ASN A 8 15.04 -12.07 15.68
C ASN A 8 16.44 -11.71 15.18
N GLY A 9 16.76 -12.17 13.98
CA GLY A 9 17.79 -11.58 13.15
C GLY A 9 17.34 -10.20 12.65
N PRO A 10 18.25 -9.44 12.04
CA PRO A 10 17.91 -8.20 11.35
C PRO A 10 16.78 -8.46 10.35
N ARG A 11 15.73 -7.63 10.38
CA ARG A 11 14.59 -7.68 9.45
C ARG A 11 14.71 -6.55 8.43
N PRO A 12 14.20 -6.71 7.21
CA PRO A 12 14.09 -5.58 6.28
C PRO A 12 13.10 -4.52 6.80
N ILE A 13 13.29 -3.29 6.32
CA ILE A 13 12.27 -2.25 6.37
C ILE A 13 11.32 -2.49 5.20
N THR A 14 10.02 -2.61 5.48
CA THR A 14 9.00 -2.93 4.48
C THR A 14 8.18 -1.68 4.10
N LEU A 15 8.05 -1.42 2.80
CA LEU A 15 7.31 -0.27 2.27
C LEU A 15 6.27 -0.69 1.23
N ALA A 16 5.07 -0.13 1.32
CA ALA A 16 4.05 -0.26 0.27
C ALA A 16 3.62 1.12 -0.25
N ILE A 17 3.76 1.34 -1.55
CA ILE A 17 3.32 2.57 -2.22
C ILE A 17 2.06 2.24 -3.01
N SER A 18 0.92 2.82 -2.63
CA SER A 18 -0.32 2.77 -3.40
C SER A 18 -0.46 4.03 -4.24
N ALA A 19 -0.31 3.87 -5.56
CA ALA A 19 -0.39 5.00 -6.48
C ALA A 19 -1.35 4.73 -7.65
N LEU A 20 -2.19 5.72 -7.95
CA LEU A 20 -2.99 5.71 -9.17
C LEU A 20 -2.07 5.77 -10.41
N GLY A 21 -2.54 5.19 -11.51
CA GLY A 21 -1.80 5.23 -12.78
C GLY A 21 -1.48 6.67 -13.19
N GLY A 22 -0.20 6.96 -13.45
CA GLY A 22 0.26 8.30 -13.81
C GLY A 22 0.72 9.19 -12.63
N GLN A 23 0.49 8.78 -11.37
CA GLN A 23 0.90 9.56 -10.18
C GLN A 23 2.34 9.32 -9.73
N GLY A 24 3.18 8.76 -10.61
CA GLY A 24 4.62 8.63 -10.35
C GLY A 24 5.03 7.58 -9.31
N GLY A 25 4.18 6.60 -8.97
CA GLY A 25 4.53 5.54 -8.01
C GLY A 25 5.82 4.79 -8.37
N GLY A 26 6.02 4.47 -9.65
CA GLY A 26 7.26 3.86 -10.14
C GLY A 26 8.48 4.79 -10.12
N VAL A 27 8.26 6.10 -10.26
CA VAL A 27 9.32 7.11 -10.13
C VAL A 27 9.78 7.18 -8.67
N LEU A 28 8.83 7.27 -7.74
CA LEU A 28 9.08 7.30 -6.31
C LEU A 28 9.77 6.01 -5.83
N SER A 29 9.29 4.84 -6.23
CA SER A 29 9.93 3.56 -5.87
C SER A 29 11.37 3.51 -6.39
N GLY A 30 11.60 3.96 -7.63
CA GLY A 30 12.94 4.04 -8.21
C GLY A 30 13.89 4.98 -7.45
N TRP A 31 13.38 6.13 -6.97
CA TRP A 31 14.16 7.03 -6.12
C TRP A 31 14.51 6.40 -4.77
N ILE A 32 13.56 5.73 -4.12
CA ILE A 32 13.80 5.05 -2.83
C ILE A 32 14.84 3.94 -2.97
N VAL A 33 14.75 3.12 -4.03
CA VAL A 33 15.74 2.05 -4.30
C VAL A 33 17.14 2.63 -4.45
N LYS A 34 17.31 3.61 -5.35
CA LYS A 34 18.63 4.23 -5.61
C LYS A 34 19.21 4.88 -4.35
N MET A 35 18.38 5.59 -3.59
CA MET A 35 18.77 6.20 -2.33
C MET A 35 19.26 5.15 -1.32
N ALA A 36 18.48 4.08 -1.14
CA ALA A 36 18.79 3.01 -0.19
C ALA A 36 20.10 2.29 -0.55
N GLU A 37 20.30 1.98 -1.83
CA GLU A 37 21.54 1.35 -2.32
C GLU A 37 22.77 2.20 -2.03
N ARG A 38 22.71 3.52 -2.28
CA ARG A 38 23.81 4.44 -1.94
C ARG A 38 24.03 4.57 -0.44
N CYS A 39 22.99 4.38 0.37
CA CYS A 39 23.08 4.37 1.83
C CYS A 39 23.48 3.00 2.41
N GLY A 40 23.94 2.06 1.57
CA GLY A 40 24.45 0.76 2.03
C GLY A 40 23.36 -0.26 2.36
N TYR A 41 22.21 -0.19 1.69
CA TYR A 41 21.13 -1.16 1.82
C TYR A 41 20.99 -2.00 0.53
N LEU A 42 20.67 -3.27 0.69
CA LEU A 42 20.09 -4.09 -0.37
C LEU A 42 18.63 -3.68 -0.52
N ALA A 43 18.19 -3.38 -1.73
CA ALA A 43 16.81 -3.01 -2.02
C ALA A 43 16.19 -3.98 -3.02
N GLN A 44 15.01 -4.51 -2.68
CA GLN A 44 14.14 -5.21 -3.63
C GLN A 44 12.89 -4.38 -3.84
N TYR A 45 12.37 -4.36 -5.06
CA TYR A 45 11.03 -3.87 -5.30
C TYR A 45 10.26 -4.76 -6.27
N THR A 46 8.95 -4.79 -6.10
CA THR A 46 7.98 -5.39 -7.02
C THR A 46 6.87 -4.40 -7.29
N SER A 47 6.12 -4.62 -8.36
CA SER A 47 4.91 -3.85 -8.64
C SER A 47 3.80 -4.75 -9.10
N VAL A 48 2.63 -4.64 -8.46
CA VAL A 48 1.40 -5.28 -8.93
C VAL A 48 0.54 -4.20 -9.56
N PRO A 49 0.44 -4.16 -10.90
CA PRO A 49 -0.46 -3.24 -11.55
C PRO A 49 -1.90 -3.60 -11.20
N GLY A 50 -2.73 -2.59 -10.92
CA GLY A 50 -4.17 -2.79 -10.86
C GLY A 50 -4.68 -3.33 -12.20
N VAL A 51 -5.49 -4.40 -12.18
CA VAL A 51 -6.00 -5.12 -13.37
C VAL A 51 -6.97 -4.32 -14.26
N ALA A 52 -7.11 -3.02 -14.04
CA ALA A 52 -7.90 -2.16 -14.88
C ALA A 52 -7.13 -0.86 -15.13
N GLN A 53 -6.93 -0.53 -16.41
CA GLN A 53 -6.78 0.87 -16.74
C GLN A 53 -7.98 1.61 -16.15
N ARG A 54 -7.71 2.47 -15.16
CA ARG A 54 -8.61 3.48 -14.57
C ARG A 54 -9.43 3.10 -13.32
N THR A 55 -9.21 1.96 -12.64
CA THR A 55 -9.90 1.69 -11.36
C THR A 55 -9.08 1.04 -10.23
N GLY A 56 -7.81 0.71 -10.44
CA GLY A 56 -6.96 0.20 -9.35
C GLY A 56 -5.62 0.91 -9.28
N ALA A 57 -5.17 1.26 -8.08
CA ALA A 57 -3.78 1.65 -7.88
C ALA A 57 -2.83 0.50 -8.17
N THR A 58 -1.68 0.88 -8.70
CA THR A 58 -0.50 0.01 -8.69
C THR A 58 0.06 0.02 -7.28
N ILE A 59 0.28 -1.17 -6.73
CA ILE A 59 1.02 -1.33 -5.48
C ILE A 59 2.48 -1.59 -5.82
N TYR A 60 3.36 -0.71 -5.39
CA TYR A 60 4.81 -0.94 -5.41
C TYR A 60 5.23 -1.37 -4.01
N TYR A 61 5.82 -2.55 -3.89
CA TYR A 61 6.31 -3.07 -2.63
C TYR A 61 7.83 -3.05 -2.62
N LEU A 62 8.42 -2.59 -1.53
CA LEU A 62 9.86 -2.51 -1.36
C LEU A 62 10.29 -3.14 -0.04
N GLU A 63 11.44 -3.80 -0.06
CA GLU A 63 12.14 -4.22 1.15
C GLU A 63 13.58 -3.71 1.13
N LEU A 64 13.97 -3.02 2.20
CA LEU A 64 15.31 -2.45 2.37
C LEU A 64 16.02 -3.17 3.50
N PHE A 65 17.14 -3.83 3.20
CA PHE A 65 17.90 -4.61 4.16
C PHE A 65 19.34 -4.10 4.30
N PRO A 66 19.85 -3.81 5.51
CA PRO A 66 21.21 -3.29 5.66
C PRO A 66 22.26 -4.26 5.10
N HIS A 67 23.11 -3.79 4.19
CA HIS A 67 24.10 -4.64 3.53
C HIS A 67 25.11 -5.24 4.53
N GLU A 68 25.47 -4.49 5.57
CA GLU A 68 26.35 -4.95 6.64
C GLU A 68 25.75 -6.12 7.43
N GLU A 69 24.43 -6.15 7.62
CA GLU A 69 23.76 -7.27 8.28
C GLU A 69 23.78 -8.54 7.41
N ALA A 70 23.68 -8.39 6.09
CA ALA A 70 23.79 -9.51 5.15
C ALA A 70 25.22 -10.08 5.14
N LYS A 71 26.23 -9.21 5.20
CA LYS A 71 27.64 -9.61 5.34
C LYS A 71 27.89 -10.38 6.62
N LYS A 72 27.41 -9.89 7.77
CA LYS A 72 27.54 -10.57 9.07
C LYS A 72 26.89 -11.96 9.07
N ALA A 73 25.73 -12.09 8.40
CA ALA A 73 25.04 -13.37 8.26
C ALA A 73 25.71 -14.33 7.26
N GLY A 74 26.67 -13.87 6.46
CA GLY A 74 27.37 -14.66 5.44
C GLY A 74 26.47 -15.13 4.28
N ARG A 75 25.27 -14.56 4.14
CA ARG A 75 24.30 -14.91 3.09
C ARG A 75 23.35 -13.73 2.81
N PRO A 76 22.84 -13.58 1.56
CA PRO A 76 21.85 -12.57 1.26
C PRO A 76 20.53 -12.83 2.01
N PRO A 77 19.74 -11.78 2.32
CA PRO A 77 18.40 -11.94 2.88
C PRO A 77 17.46 -12.55 1.85
N VAL A 78 16.40 -13.19 2.34
CA VAL A 78 15.24 -13.57 1.51
C VAL A 78 14.20 -12.49 1.71
N LEU A 79 13.84 -11.80 0.63
CA LEU A 79 12.95 -10.64 0.65
C LEU A 79 11.59 -11.00 0.02
N ALA A 80 10.49 -10.52 0.61
CA ALA A 80 9.16 -10.84 0.11
C ALA A 80 8.84 -10.08 -1.20
N LEU A 81 7.94 -10.66 -1.99
CA LEU A 81 7.52 -10.09 -3.28
C LEU A 81 6.23 -9.27 -3.18
N MET A 82 5.55 -9.30 -2.03
CA MET A 82 4.25 -8.65 -1.80
C MET A 82 4.15 -8.19 -0.34
N PRO A 83 3.40 -7.10 -0.07
CA PRO A 83 3.12 -6.68 1.30
C PRO A 83 2.20 -7.69 1.98
N MET A 84 2.52 -8.01 3.23
CA MET A 84 1.67 -8.82 4.10
C MET A 84 0.87 -7.91 5.04
N PRO A 85 -0.44 -8.15 5.23
CA PRO A 85 -1.21 -7.44 6.24
C PRO A 85 -0.56 -7.53 7.63
N GLY A 86 -0.45 -6.40 8.32
CA GLY A 86 0.20 -6.31 9.64
C GLY A 86 1.73 -6.27 9.65
N ASP A 87 2.38 -6.34 8.49
CA ASP A 87 3.84 -6.43 8.40
C ASP A 87 4.51 -5.28 7.62
N VAL A 88 3.76 -4.20 7.35
CA VAL A 88 4.27 -3.04 6.60
C VAL A 88 4.68 -1.90 7.53
N ASP A 89 5.96 -1.52 7.50
CA ASP A 89 6.48 -0.41 8.31
C ASP A 89 6.03 0.95 7.78
N ILE A 90 6.03 1.13 6.46
CA ILE A 90 5.73 2.40 5.81
C ILE A 90 4.73 2.20 4.69
N VAL A 91 3.62 2.92 4.75
CA VAL A 91 2.67 3.01 3.63
C VAL A 91 2.69 4.41 3.07
N ILE A 92 2.83 4.52 1.75
CA ILE A 92 2.76 5.78 1.01
C ILE A 92 1.57 5.71 0.06
N ALA A 93 0.56 6.55 0.28
CA ALA A 93 -0.60 6.64 -0.58
C ALA A 93 -0.57 7.95 -1.37
N SER A 94 -0.57 7.84 -2.71
CA SER A 94 -0.54 9.03 -3.56
C SER A 94 -1.86 9.81 -3.53
N GLU A 95 -2.94 9.27 -2.98
CA GLU A 95 -4.29 9.84 -2.98
C GLU A 95 -5.09 9.30 -1.77
N LEU A 96 -6.13 10.01 -1.33
CA LEU A 96 -6.86 9.71 -0.10
C LEU A 96 -7.59 8.35 -0.11
N MET A 97 -8.29 7.99 -1.19
CA MET A 97 -8.96 6.70 -1.30
C MET A 97 -7.97 5.54 -1.38
N GLU A 98 -6.76 5.77 -1.89
CA GLU A 98 -5.69 4.77 -1.81
C GLU A 98 -5.18 4.55 -0.39
N ALA A 99 -5.14 5.60 0.45
CA ALA A 99 -4.86 5.46 1.87
C ALA A 99 -5.95 4.64 2.57
N GLY A 100 -7.22 4.91 2.26
CA GLY A 100 -8.35 4.11 2.76
C GLY A 100 -8.29 2.64 2.34
N ARG A 101 -7.96 2.36 1.07
CA ARG A 101 -7.77 0.98 0.58
C ARG A 101 -6.60 0.28 1.28
N ALA A 102 -5.51 0.98 1.58
CA ALA A 102 -4.39 0.41 2.32
C ALA A 102 -4.78 0.01 3.75
N VAL A 103 -5.62 0.81 4.42
CA VAL A 103 -6.23 0.44 5.72
C VAL A 103 -7.10 -0.80 5.56
N SER A 104 -8.02 -0.82 4.59
CA SER A 104 -8.92 -1.98 4.37
C SER A 104 -8.18 -3.28 4.05
N ARG A 105 -7.01 -3.20 3.41
CA ARG A 105 -6.12 -4.34 3.12
C ARG A 105 -5.26 -4.77 4.33
N GLY A 106 -5.31 -4.05 5.43
CA GLY A 106 -4.50 -4.31 6.63
C GLY A 106 -3.02 -3.97 6.47
N PHE A 107 -2.66 -3.16 5.47
CA PHE A 107 -1.27 -2.68 5.32
C PHE A 107 -0.93 -1.60 6.36
N VAL A 108 -1.94 -0.93 6.91
CA VAL A 108 -1.77 0.13 7.91
C VAL A 108 -2.25 -0.39 9.25
N THR A 109 -1.34 -0.48 10.23
CA THR A 109 -1.66 -0.90 11.60
C THR A 109 -1.10 0.05 12.66
N ALA A 110 -1.84 0.17 13.77
CA ALA A 110 -1.60 1.19 14.80
C ALA A 110 -0.35 0.90 15.63
N ASP A 111 0.13 -0.33 15.63
CA ASP A 111 1.31 -0.77 16.37
C ASP A 111 2.62 -0.53 15.61
N ARG A 112 2.56 -0.43 14.27
CA ARG A 112 3.75 -0.45 13.41
C ARG A 112 3.82 0.69 12.40
N THR A 113 2.74 0.95 11.67
CA THR A 113 2.85 1.62 10.36
C THR A 113 2.96 3.14 10.45
N THR A 114 3.95 3.72 9.77
CA THR A 114 3.93 5.13 9.39
C THR A 114 3.20 5.29 8.06
N LEU A 115 2.07 5.98 8.08
CA LEU A 115 1.28 6.28 6.88
C LEU A 115 1.56 7.70 6.40
N ILE A 116 1.95 7.82 5.13
CA ILE A 116 2.14 9.08 4.41
C ILE A 116 1.07 9.13 3.32
N ALA A 117 0.11 10.02 3.43
CA ALA A 117 -1.04 10.08 2.53
C ALA A 117 -1.28 11.49 2.00
N SER A 118 -1.41 11.61 0.67
CA SER A 118 -1.92 12.83 0.06
C SER A 118 -3.43 12.92 0.28
N THR A 119 -3.94 14.07 0.75
CA THR A 119 -5.36 14.23 1.11
C THR A 119 -6.27 14.67 -0.04
N HIS A 120 -5.71 14.95 -1.22
CA HIS A 120 -6.54 15.30 -2.37
C HIS A 120 -7.39 14.11 -2.84
N ARG A 121 -8.42 14.43 -3.63
CA ARG A 121 -9.27 13.48 -4.32
C ARG A 121 -9.10 13.60 -5.82
N ASP A 122 -8.68 12.51 -6.45
CA ASP A 122 -8.80 12.34 -7.91
C ASP A 122 -9.99 11.42 -8.18
N TYR A 123 -11.14 12.01 -8.46
CA TYR A 123 -12.38 11.26 -8.67
C TYR A 123 -12.29 10.34 -9.89
N ALA A 124 -12.57 9.05 -9.67
CA ALA A 124 -12.71 8.06 -10.73
C ALA A 124 -13.90 8.44 -11.64
N ILE A 125 -13.82 8.05 -12.91
CA ILE A 125 -14.90 8.30 -13.89
C ILE A 125 -16.23 7.71 -13.40
N SER A 126 -16.21 6.61 -12.66
CA SER A 126 -17.39 6.00 -12.05
C SER A 126 -18.02 6.84 -10.93
N GLU A 127 -17.20 7.54 -10.13
CA GLU A 127 -17.67 8.47 -9.11
C GLU A 127 -18.28 9.73 -9.75
N LYS A 128 -17.78 10.13 -10.93
CA LYS A 128 -18.38 11.19 -11.75
C LYS A 128 -19.66 10.76 -12.49
N ALA A 129 -19.87 9.46 -12.69
CA ALA A 129 -21.01 8.90 -13.42
C ALA A 129 -22.21 8.58 -12.52
N ALA A 130 -22.02 8.49 -11.21
CA ALA A 130 -23.12 8.42 -10.26
C ALA A 130 -23.78 9.80 -10.12
N MET A 131 -25.12 9.88 -10.29
CA MET A 131 -25.93 11.08 -10.04
C MET A 131 -26.10 11.37 -8.52
N GLY A 132 -25.05 11.15 -7.73
CA GLY A 132 -25.03 11.32 -6.29
C GLY A 132 -23.64 11.76 -5.83
N ASP A 133 -23.53 12.25 -4.59
CA ASP A 133 -22.26 12.66 -4.00
C ASP A 133 -21.39 11.41 -3.78
N GLY A 134 -20.55 11.09 -4.78
CA GLY A 134 -19.64 9.93 -4.79
C GLY A 134 -18.54 9.99 -3.73
N THR A 135 -18.63 10.92 -2.77
CA THR A 135 -17.96 10.86 -1.49
C THR A 135 -18.35 9.58 -0.75
N ALA A 136 -17.58 8.51 -0.96
CA ALA A 136 -17.05 7.87 0.24
C ALA A 136 -16.46 9.02 1.08
N ASP A 137 -17.08 9.31 2.22
CA ASP A 137 -16.88 10.54 2.95
C ASP A 137 -15.38 10.71 3.23
N ALA A 138 -14.77 11.72 2.59
CA ALA A 138 -13.35 11.98 2.72
C ALA A 138 -12.96 12.13 4.19
N GLN A 139 -13.89 12.66 4.99
CA GLN A 139 -13.75 12.78 6.43
C GLN A 139 -13.73 11.40 7.11
N THR A 140 -14.67 10.51 6.79
CA THR A 140 -14.66 9.11 7.25
C THR A 140 -13.34 8.40 6.92
N VAL A 141 -12.79 8.60 5.71
CA VAL A 141 -11.48 7.98 5.37
C VAL A 141 -10.34 8.62 6.15
N LEU A 142 -10.33 9.95 6.33
CA LEU A 142 -9.35 10.64 7.17
C LEU A 142 -9.40 10.17 8.63
N GLU A 143 -10.58 9.92 9.17
CA GLU A 143 -10.77 9.37 10.50
C GLU A 143 -10.28 7.92 10.60
N ALA A 144 -10.59 7.09 9.60
CA ALA A 144 -10.11 5.72 9.54
C ALA A 144 -8.58 5.66 9.48
N ILE A 145 -7.91 6.44 8.63
CA ILE A 145 -6.45 6.43 8.55
C ILE A 145 -5.79 6.95 9.82
N ARG A 146 -6.39 7.95 10.49
CA ARG A 146 -5.92 8.44 11.80
C ARG A 146 -6.01 7.38 12.88
N ALA A 147 -7.08 6.58 12.89
CA ALA A 147 -7.28 5.54 13.89
C ALA A 147 -6.36 4.32 13.69
N HIS A 148 -5.90 4.06 12.46
CA HIS A 148 -5.17 2.82 12.13
C HIS A 148 -3.68 3.03 11.92
N ALA A 149 -3.19 4.25 11.71
CA ALA A 149 -1.76 4.50 11.54
C ALA A 149 -1.08 4.78 12.89
N LYS A 150 0.09 4.18 13.14
CA LYS A 150 0.92 4.52 14.31
C LYS A 150 1.40 5.97 14.24
N HIS A 151 1.83 6.38 13.05
CA HIS A 151 2.22 7.74 12.73
C HIS A 151 1.55 8.14 11.42
N LEU A 152 0.98 9.35 11.38
CA LEU A 152 0.30 9.87 10.19
C LEU A 152 0.94 11.16 9.72
N VAL A 153 1.27 11.21 8.43
CA VAL A 153 1.57 12.43 7.69
C VAL A 153 0.50 12.59 6.62
N ALA A 154 -0.38 13.58 6.79
CA ALA A 154 -1.51 13.80 5.89
C ALA A 154 -1.69 15.29 5.56
N PHE A 155 -1.52 15.64 4.29
CA PHE A 155 -1.82 16.95 3.72
C PHE A 155 -1.93 16.85 2.19
N ASP A 156 -2.31 17.93 1.51
CA ASP A 156 -2.45 17.92 0.06
C ASP A 156 -1.08 18.00 -0.64
N MET A 157 -0.47 16.83 -0.85
CA MET A 157 0.84 16.72 -1.50
C MET A 157 0.78 16.97 -3.00
N LYS A 158 -0.41 16.87 -3.63
CA LYS A 158 -0.60 17.21 -5.04
C LYS A 158 -0.56 18.72 -5.22
N ALA A 159 -1.34 19.44 -4.43
CA ALA A 159 -1.31 20.90 -4.41
C ALA A 159 0.09 21.44 -4.06
N SER A 160 0.79 20.77 -3.13
CA SER A 160 2.16 21.14 -2.74
C SER A 160 3.14 21.06 -3.92
N ALA A 161 3.04 20.01 -4.74
CA ALA A 161 3.85 19.85 -5.94
C ALA A 161 3.44 20.84 -7.06
N GLU A 162 2.14 21.01 -7.29
CA GLU A 162 1.61 21.89 -8.34
C GLU A 162 1.97 23.36 -8.11
N ALA A 163 2.01 23.81 -6.85
CA ALA A 163 2.36 25.18 -6.48
C ALA A 163 3.75 25.61 -6.96
N VAL A 164 4.66 24.66 -7.17
CA VAL A 164 6.03 24.91 -7.66
C VAL A 164 6.29 24.25 -9.03
N GLY A 165 5.23 23.82 -9.71
CA GLY A 165 5.34 23.19 -11.03
C GLY A 165 6.08 21.86 -11.04
N SER A 166 5.96 21.06 -9.98
CA SER A 166 6.58 19.74 -9.84
C SER A 166 5.55 18.60 -9.89
N VAL A 167 6.02 17.39 -9.64
CA VAL A 167 5.23 16.14 -9.62
C VAL A 167 4.99 15.69 -8.18
N ILE A 168 3.84 15.04 -7.93
CA ILE A 168 3.49 14.56 -6.58
C ILE A 168 4.54 13.61 -5.97
N SER A 169 5.27 12.85 -6.80
CA SER A 169 6.33 11.97 -6.31
C SER A 169 7.42 12.73 -5.57
N SER A 170 7.70 14.00 -5.93
CA SER A 170 8.66 14.85 -5.22
C SER A 170 8.16 15.27 -3.84
N SER A 171 6.88 15.63 -3.73
CA SER A 171 6.26 15.92 -2.43
C SER A 171 6.14 14.67 -1.56
N LEU A 172 5.80 13.50 -2.12
CA LEU A 172 5.78 12.23 -1.37
C LEU A 172 7.18 11.85 -0.87
N PHE A 173 8.22 12.07 -1.68
CA PHE A 173 9.61 11.82 -1.29
C PHE A 173 10.08 12.78 -0.19
N GLY A 174 9.69 14.06 -0.28
CA GLY A 174 9.90 15.04 0.79
C GLY A 174 9.20 14.67 2.07
N ALA A 175 7.94 14.25 1.99
CA ALA A 175 7.16 13.82 3.14
C ALA A 175 7.76 12.58 3.81
N LEU A 176 8.29 11.62 3.04
CA LEU A 176 9.02 10.46 3.56
C LEU A 176 10.27 10.85 4.34
N ALA A 177 11.08 11.76 3.80
CA ALA A 177 12.25 12.30 4.49
C ALA A 177 11.85 13.08 5.75
N GLY A 178 10.83 13.92 5.67
CA GLY A 178 10.37 14.75 6.78
C GLY A 178 9.69 13.94 7.90
N ALA A 179 9.10 12.79 7.58
CA ALA A 179 8.58 11.84 8.55
C ALA A 179 9.70 11.15 9.35
N GLY A 180 10.93 11.11 8.84
CA GLY A 180 12.04 10.38 9.44
C GLY A 180 11.83 8.87 9.45
N ALA A 181 10.99 8.34 8.55
CA ALA A 181 10.58 6.94 8.56
C ALA A 181 11.67 5.98 8.06
N LEU A 182 12.67 6.49 7.33
CA LEU A 182 13.84 5.74 6.89
C LEU A 182 15.10 6.25 7.59
N PRO A 183 16.09 5.37 7.87
CA PRO A 183 17.32 5.70 8.56
C PRO A 183 18.35 6.37 7.64
N PHE A 184 17.92 7.32 6.82
CA PHE A 184 18.75 7.99 5.82
C PHE A 184 18.78 9.51 6.07
N PRO A 185 19.95 10.15 5.88
CA PRO A 185 20.08 11.59 6.03
C PRO A 185 19.33 12.32 4.89
N ARG A 186 18.87 13.55 5.13
CA ARG A 186 18.13 14.36 4.15
C ARG A 186 18.92 14.52 2.85
N GLU A 187 20.23 14.70 2.98
CA GLU A 187 21.19 14.86 1.89
C GLU A 187 21.11 13.70 0.89
N ALA A 188 20.88 12.46 1.36
CA ALA A 188 20.74 11.30 0.48
C ALA A 188 19.50 11.38 -0.42
N TYR A 189 18.41 11.99 0.07
CA TYR A 189 17.21 12.25 -0.73
C TYR A 189 17.50 13.32 -1.78
N GLU A 190 18.09 14.44 -1.37
CA GLU A 190 18.42 15.54 -2.28
C GLU A 190 19.36 15.09 -3.41
N ASP A 191 20.39 14.31 -3.08
CA ASP A 191 21.31 13.72 -4.06
C ASP A 191 20.59 12.80 -5.06
N THR A 192 19.57 12.05 -4.59
CA THR A 192 18.72 11.25 -5.48
C THR A 192 18.00 12.10 -6.52
N LEU A 193 17.49 13.27 -6.11
CA LEU A 193 16.80 14.19 -7.00
C LEU A 193 17.78 14.83 -7.99
N ARG A 194 18.99 15.21 -7.54
CA ARG A 194 20.06 15.77 -8.37
C ARG A 194 20.45 14.84 -9.51
N GLU A 195 20.61 13.54 -9.25
CA GLU A 195 20.91 12.54 -10.28
C GLU A 195 19.74 12.32 -11.28
N GLY A 196 18.50 12.60 -10.88
CA GLY A 196 17.33 12.48 -11.74
C GLY A 196 17.32 13.51 -12.89
N GLY A 197 17.99 14.65 -12.72
CA GLY A 197 18.29 15.67 -13.72
C GLY A 197 17.11 16.46 -14.32
N ARG A 198 15.89 15.89 -14.34
CA ARG A 198 14.70 16.55 -14.89
C ARG A 198 13.98 17.36 -13.82
N MET A 199 13.67 18.62 -14.15
CA MET A 199 12.91 19.52 -13.28
C MET A 199 13.50 19.64 -11.87
N LEU A 200 14.83 19.58 -11.75
CA LEU A 200 15.54 19.49 -10.48
C LEU A 200 15.10 20.56 -9.47
N GLU A 201 15.13 21.83 -9.87
CA GLU A 201 14.75 22.95 -9.01
C GLU A 201 13.31 22.83 -8.50
N ALA A 202 12.36 22.50 -9.39
CA ALA A 202 10.96 22.30 -9.01
C ALA A 202 10.79 21.09 -8.08
N ASN A 203 11.51 20.00 -8.34
CA ASN A 203 11.47 18.79 -7.53
C ASN A 203 12.06 19.00 -6.12
N LEU A 204 13.16 19.76 -6.01
CA LEU A 204 13.74 20.15 -4.73
C LEU A 204 12.79 21.08 -3.97
N ALA A 205 12.19 22.08 -4.63
CA ALA A 205 11.22 22.96 -3.99
C ALA A 205 9.99 22.20 -3.46
N ALA A 206 9.46 21.23 -4.22
CA ALA A 206 8.35 20.39 -3.80
C ALA A 206 8.73 19.42 -2.67
N PHE A 207 9.96 18.90 -2.72
CA PHE A 207 10.55 18.07 -1.66
C PHE A 207 10.68 18.87 -0.36
N ASP A 208 11.26 20.06 -0.40
CA ASP A 208 11.50 20.92 0.76
C ASP A 208 10.20 21.32 1.44
N ALA A 209 9.21 21.79 0.65
CA ALA A 209 7.91 22.17 1.18
C ALA A 209 7.21 20.99 1.90
N ALA A 210 7.25 19.80 1.28
CA ALA A 210 6.65 18.61 1.86
C ALA A 210 7.43 18.06 3.07
N TYR A 211 8.76 18.18 3.07
CA TYR A 211 9.62 17.82 4.20
C TYR A 211 9.25 18.63 5.45
N ASP A 212 9.11 19.95 5.30
CA ASP A 212 8.77 20.83 6.41
C ASP A 212 7.35 20.59 6.93
N LEU A 213 6.39 20.36 6.04
CA LEU A 213 5.01 20.01 6.41
C LEU A 213 4.95 18.65 7.13
N ALA A 214 5.69 17.65 6.67
CA ALA A 214 5.75 16.34 7.30
C ALA A 214 6.37 16.38 8.69
N ARG A 215 7.46 17.14 8.88
CA ARG A 215 8.06 17.35 10.21
C ARG A 215 7.09 17.98 11.20
N LYS A 216 6.29 18.96 10.74
CA LYS A 216 5.25 19.60 11.56
C LYS A 216 4.12 18.61 11.90
N ASN A 217 3.71 17.75 10.97
CA ASN A 217 2.71 16.71 11.21
C ASN A 217 3.17 15.71 12.27
N VAL A 218 4.41 15.19 12.16
CA VAL A 218 4.96 14.27 13.15
C VAL A 218 5.10 14.93 14.52
N ALA A 219 5.53 16.19 14.57
CA ALA A 219 5.64 16.94 15.82
C ALA A 219 4.28 17.27 16.47
N GLY A 220 3.22 17.45 15.68
CA GLY A 220 1.87 17.75 16.17
C GLY A 220 1.00 16.52 16.44
N GLY A 221 1.48 15.31 16.14
CA GLY A 221 0.65 14.11 15.97
C GLY A 221 1.05 12.89 16.80
N ALA A 222 1.69 13.05 17.96
CA ALA A 222 1.90 11.94 18.90
C ALA A 222 0.60 11.60 19.64
N HIS A 223 -0.39 11.04 18.94
CA HIS A 223 -1.52 10.38 19.57
C HIS A 223 -1.15 8.91 19.77
N GLY A 224 -0.58 8.61 20.94
CA GLY A 224 -0.49 7.25 21.42
C GLY A 224 -1.90 6.70 21.62
N ALA A 225 -2.41 5.99 20.63
CA ALA A 225 -3.54 5.10 20.83
C ALA A 225 -3.03 3.94 21.70
N GLU A 226 -3.53 3.83 22.93
CA GLU A 226 -3.39 2.60 23.71
C GLU A 226 -3.94 1.43 22.88
N PRO A 227 -3.26 0.28 22.86
CA PRO A 227 -3.74 -0.89 22.13
C PRO A 227 -5.05 -1.36 22.76
N SER A 228 -6.18 -0.97 22.16
CA SER A 228 -7.46 -1.54 22.52
C SER A 228 -7.47 -3.02 22.13
N PRO A 229 -7.97 -3.91 23.01
CA PRO A 229 -8.02 -5.33 22.71
C PRO A 229 -8.81 -5.54 21.43
N SER A 230 -8.17 -6.26 20.50
CA SER A 230 -8.67 -6.63 19.18
C SER A 230 -10.16 -6.98 19.20
N SER A 231 -10.99 -6.03 18.78
CA SER A 231 -12.34 -6.34 18.33
C SER A 231 -12.19 -7.11 17.02
N PRO A 232 -12.96 -8.21 16.79
CA PRO A 232 -12.87 -8.96 15.55
C PRO A 232 -13.04 -8.00 14.36
N LEU A 233 -12.08 -8.08 13.43
CA LEU A 233 -11.99 -7.21 12.25
C LEU A 233 -13.37 -7.13 11.55
N PRO A 234 -13.80 -5.94 11.07
CA PRO A 234 -15.06 -5.74 10.33
C PRO A 234 -15.24 -6.68 9.12
N HIS A 235 -14.16 -7.30 8.65
CA HIS A 235 -14.13 -8.26 7.56
C HIS A 235 -14.94 -9.54 7.82
N GLN A 236 -15.01 -10.07 9.05
CA GLN A 236 -15.76 -11.32 9.27
C GLN A 236 -17.27 -11.15 9.05
N SER A 237 -17.85 -10.05 9.56
CA SER A 237 -19.28 -9.76 9.37
C SER A 237 -19.58 -9.33 7.94
N GLN A 238 -18.69 -8.54 7.32
CA GLN A 238 -18.90 -8.06 5.95
C GLN A 238 -18.77 -9.17 4.90
N LEU A 239 -17.85 -10.13 5.09
CA LEU A 239 -17.68 -11.31 4.24
C LEU A 239 -18.84 -12.30 4.37
N GLN A 240 -19.42 -12.47 5.57
CA GLN A 240 -20.64 -13.25 5.74
C GLN A 240 -21.82 -12.62 4.98
N SER A 241 -22.01 -11.30 5.10
CA SER A 241 -23.06 -10.60 4.34
C SER A 241 -22.78 -10.58 2.83
N ALA A 242 -21.54 -10.47 2.39
CA ALA A 242 -21.17 -10.52 0.96
C ALA A 242 -21.34 -11.93 0.37
N SER A 243 -21.03 -12.98 1.14
CA SER A 243 -21.26 -14.38 0.76
C SER A 243 -22.76 -14.70 0.65
N LEU A 244 -23.57 -14.21 1.60
CA LEU A 244 -25.03 -14.33 1.57
C LEU A 244 -25.65 -13.56 0.40
N ALA A 245 -25.17 -12.34 0.13
CA ALA A 245 -25.63 -11.53 -1.01
C ALA A 245 -25.21 -12.14 -2.37
N LEU A 246 -24.04 -12.78 -2.46
CA LEU A 246 -23.61 -13.49 -3.68
C LEU A 246 -24.38 -14.80 -3.93
N ALA A 247 -24.96 -15.39 -2.87
CA ALA A 247 -25.70 -16.63 -2.93
C ALA A 247 -27.15 -16.46 -3.45
N GLU A 248 -27.73 -15.27 -3.31
CA GLU A 248 -29.07 -14.98 -3.82
C GLU A 248 -29.14 -15.09 -5.35
N GLY A 249 -30.15 -15.83 -5.84
CA GLY A 249 -30.37 -16.03 -7.27
C GLY A 249 -29.39 -17.00 -7.98
N LYS A 250 -28.43 -17.61 -7.28
CA LYS A 250 -27.50 -18.59 -7.87
C LYS A 250 -28.03 -20.04 -7.85
N PRO A 251 -27.59 -20.91 -8.77
CA PRO A 251 -27.91 -22.33 -8.76
C PRO A 251 -27.54 -23.02 -7.43
N ALA A 252 -28.30 -24.04 -7.02
CA ALA A 252 -28.13 -24.70 -5.72
C ALA A 252 -26.70 -25.22 -5.47
N ALA A 253 -26.03 -25.73 -6.50
CA ALA A 253 -24.64 -26.20 -6.43
C ALA A 253 -23.63 -25.08 -6.08
N VAL A 254 -23.91 -23.83 -6.45
CA VAL A 254 -23.07 -22.67 -6.12
C VAL A 254 -23.29 -22.25 -4.67
N ARG A 255 -24.54 -22.26 -4.20
CA ARG A 255 -24.88 -21.96 -2.81
C ARG A 255 -24.29 -22.98 -1.84
N ASP A 256 -24.42 -24.27 -2.16
CA ASP A 256 -23.90 -25.36 -1.34
C ASP A 256 -22.37 -25.31 -1.22
N MET A 257 -21.69 -24.98 -2.32
CA MET A 257 -20.24 -24.80 -2.32
C MET A 257 -19.79 -23.56 -1.52
N LEU A 258 -20.52 -22.45 -1.56
CA LEU A 258 -20.22 -21.24 -0.78
C LEU A 258 -20.40 -21.47 0.73
N ASN A 259 -21.41 -22.27 1.11
CA ASN A 259 -21.70 -22.57 2.51
C ASN A 259 -20.68 -23.52 3.17
N ARG A 260 -19.86 -24.23 2.39
CA ARG A 260 -18.83 -25.16 2.90
C ARG A 260 -17.52 -24.48 3.28
N ILE A 261 -17.30 -23.24 2.82
CA ILE A 261 -16.03 -22.50 3.03
C ILE A 261 -15.72 -22.28 4.52
N PRO A 262 -16.66 -21.84 5.38
CA PRO A 262 -16.39 -21.66 6.80
C PRO A 262 -16.10 -22.96 7.55
N ALA A 263 -16.61 -24.09 7.02
CA ALA A 263 -16.49 -25.40 7.65
C ALA A 263 -15.21 -26.16 7.23
N GLU A 264 -14.67 -25.89 6.05
CA GLU A 264 -13.59 -26.70 5.45
C GLU A 264 -12.23 -26.00 5.38
N LEU A 265 -12.18 -24.68 5.57
CA LEU A 265 -10.94 -23.91 5.45
C LEU A 265 -10.58 -23.20 6.76
N PRO A 266 -9.29 -23.09 7.12
CA PRO A 266 -8.86 -22.25 8.22
C PRO A 266 -9.20 -20.77 7.97
N PRO A 267 -9.54 -19.98 9.01
CA PRO A 267 -9.89 -18.56 8.86
C PRO A 267 -8.84 -17.73 8.11
N ALA A 268 -7.57 -18.06 8.26
CA ALA A 268 -6.44 -17.36 7.65
C ALA A 268 -6.38 -17.43 6.10
N VAL A 269 -7.14 -18.33 5.47
CA VAL A 269 -7.16 -18.50 4.00
C VAL A 269 -8.51 -18.20 3.36
N HIS A 270 -9.50 -17.75 4.17
CA HIS A 270 -10.83 -17.43 3.68
C HIS A 270 -10.80 -16.30 2.64
N ASP A 271 -10.01 -15.26 2.89
CA ASP A 271 -9.88 -14.09 2.01
C ASP A 271 -9.28 -14.47 0.65
N LEU A 272 -8.23 -15.29 0.67
CA LEU A 272 -7.59 -15.80 -0.55
C LEU A 272 -8.51 -16.73 -1.36
N ALA A 273 -9.33 -17.54 -0.68
CA ALA A 273 -10.25 -18.47 -1.31
C ALA A 273 -11.43 -17.77 -1.99
N VAL A 274 -11.84 -16.60 -1.48
CA VAL A 274 -12.88 -15.75 -2.08
C VAL A 274 -12.32 -15.00 -3.29
N GLU A 275 -11.13 -14.39 -3.19
CA GLU A 275 -10.52 -13.62 -4.29
C GLU A 275 -9.99 -14.50 -5.44
N ALA A 276 -9.34 -15.63 -5.15
CA ALA A 276 -8.79 -16.53 -6.17
C ALA A 276 -9.86 -17.17 -7.07
N ARG A 277 -11.15 -17.13 -6.66
CA ARG A 277 -12.24 -17.84 -7.34
C ARG A 277 -13.08 -17.01 -8.28
N ALA A 278 -12.96 -15.67 -8.30
CA ALA A 278 -13.50 -14.88 -9.41
C ALA A 278 -12.85 -15.33 -10.74
N VAL A 279 -11.55 -15.57 -10.72
CA VAL A 279 -10.76 -16.04 -11.86
C VAL A 279 -11.09 -17.50 -12.23
N ALA A 280 -11.15 -18.41 -11.25
CA ALA A 280 -11.48 -19.82 -11.51
C ALA A 280 -12.93 -20.02 -12.01
N LEU A 281 -13.89 -19.23 -11.51
CA LEU A 281 -15.29 -19.28 -11.95
C LEU A 281 -15.46 -18.69 -13.36
N ILE A 282 -14.76 -17.60 -13.68
CA ILE A 282 -14.71 -17.05 -15.04
C ILE A 282 -14.08 -18.06 -16.01
N ILE A 283 -12.96 -18.69 -15.66
CA ILE A 283 -12.32 -19.74 -16.48
C ILE A 283 -13.26 -20.94 -16.69
N LYS A 284 -13.98 -21.38 -15.66
CA LYS A 284 -14.91 -22.51 -15.76
C LYS A 284 -16.17 -22.16 -16.57
N ILE A 285 -16.72 -20.95 -16.43
CA ILE A 285 -17.86 -20.47 -17.23
C ILE A 285 -17.48 -20.30 -18.70
N LEU A 286 -16.28 -19.79 -19.00
CA LEU A 286 -15.79 -19.61 -20.36
C LEU A 286 -15.49 -20.96 -21.04
N ARG A 287 -14.95 -21.95 -20.31
CA ARG A 287 -14.79 -23.33 -20.81
C ARG A 287 -16.14 -24.02 -21.10
N MET A 288 -17.14 -23.83 -20.24
CA MET A 288 -18.48 -24.41 -20.47
C MET A 288 -19.23 -23.76 -21.64
N ARG A 289 -18.82 -22.56 -22.09
CA ARG A 289 -19.39 -21.85 -23.24
C ARG A 289 -18.60 -22.01 -24.54
N GLY A 290 -17.58 -22.89 -24.57
CA GLY A 290 -16.86 -23.24 -25.79
C GLY A 290 -15.73 -22.28 -26.22
N PHE A 291 -15.34 -21.32 -25.39
CA PHE A 291 -14.17 -20.49 -25.67
C PHE A 291 -12.89 -21.22 -25.23
N ILE A 292 -12.13 -21.74 -26.20
CA ILE A 292 -10.79 -22.32 -26.00
C ILE A 292 -9.77 -21.25 -26.38
N TRP A 293 -8.97 -20.81 -25.41
CA TRP A 293 -7.70 -20.14 -25.66
C TRP A 293 -6.61 -21.18 -25.45
N THR A 294 -6.06 -21.72 -26.54
CA THR A 294 -4.75 -22.36 -26.52
C THR A 294 -3.70 -21.30 -26.78
N ASP A 295 -2.59 -21.43 -26.07
CA ASP A 295 -1.36 -20.63 -26.12
C ASP A 295 -1.37 -19.42 -25.20
N TRP A 296 -0.80 -19.60 -24.00
CA TRP A 296 0.22 -18.75 -23.33
C TRP A 296 0.70 -19.54 -22.09
N LEU A 297 1.82 -20.25 -22.26
CA LEU A 297 2.79 -20.55 -21.19
C LEU A 297 3.84 -19.45 -21.19
#